data_AF-A0A449A5N1-F1
#
_entry.id   AF-A0A449A5N1-F1
#
_cell.length_a   1.000
_cell.length_b   1.000
_cell.length_c   1.000
_cell.angle_alpha   90.00
_cell.angle_beta   90.00
_cell.angle_gamma   90.00
#
_symmetry.space_group_name_H-M   'P 1'
#
loop_
_entity.id
_entity.type
_entity.pdbx_description
1 polymer ?
#
loop_
_entity_poly.entity_id
_entity_poly.type
_entity_poly.pdbx_seq_one_letter_code
_entity_poly.pdbx_strand_id
1 'polypeptide(L)'
;MDTRPPEVIFREGFKNLGDVRNFYEHIVSTNFGRSWFVSFAETPTAAMRYFGSWLREYVPGHPREAYLYEVRADQFFYNARTTGENLLDLVMNDDIHYDESDREIAQMAIRALRTSFSYQREWFSDGPVAPTSVRSAWRVDAVPVAPGHAHHPVGRIVETTRINDPEILNESYQEQETEANSNPWNPQAVAAQYLTVPQTFEAGDVSEGASASYSFACPDWHSESNIIYEEPHGCIYENANRYDAKYFPMKAPSYDIEARDMDLILTASKTKANFYLFGYRLPNTEVRVEDITERDKLSLGELEQLKEYSVYYDTQQRLTFKRGLLDDVSFSLTPRKTRVAGVYLIETEVSTNNRMDQKWLLTPLDDDMSKYKVSSYLFRVKNGLYRRRGDVDSRLYLMPDSLASNEYEELILEVSDKKTKPAFITPRASDTHISEIRLEWYADKHYYSPLLTGWSKASHSKEFSIFYDFERSVIFYVSETGETWVLTNKRDKRYYDWDWVQWVKKPISEATSLAEKWYFSLRGVKQPPVDRENFRVVRSYLNNDYLKVIYSGSKWGGWYTSKFFEERNSINQFVISDNFEK
;
A
#
# COMPACT_ATOMS: atom_id res chain seq x y z
N MET A 1 -6.15 -16.90 1.32
CA MET A 1 -7.59 -17.23 1.40
C MET A 1 -7.87 -18.27 0.36
N ASP A 2 -8.54 -19.35 0.70
CA ASP A 2 -8.87 -20.43 -0.24
C ASP A 2 -10.22 -21.05 0.14
N THR A 3 -10.98 -21.50 -0.86
CA THR A 3 -12.29 -22.13 -0.65
C THR A 3 -12.18 -23.60 -0.28
N ARG A 4 -11.03 -24.23 -0.53
CA ARG A 4 -10.76 -25.62 -0.12
C ARG A 4 -10.64 -25.69 1.40
N PRO A 5 -11.24 -26.70 2.04
CA PRO A 5 -11.27 -26.82 3.50
C PRO A 5 -9.93 -27.30 4.08
N PRO A 6 -9.68 -27.09 5.39
CA PRO A 6 -8.42 -27.45 6.03
C PRO A 6 -8.06 -28.93 5.90
N GLU A 7 -9.05 -29.84 5.89
CA GLU A 7 -8.82 -31.28 5.67
C GLU A 7 -8.06 -31.56 4.35
N VAL A 8 -8.31 -30.77 3.31
CA VAL A 8 -7.66 -30.91 2.00
C VAL A 8 -6.29 -30.23 2.03
N ILE A 9 -6.23 -28.96 2.44
CA ILE A 9 -4.99 -28.18 2.39
C ILE A 9 -3.93 -28.71 3.36
N PHE A 10 -4.32 -29.18 4.54
CA PHE A 10 -3.38 -29.76 5.52
C PHE A 10 -2.82 -31.10 5.05
N ARG A 11 -3.51 -31.80 4.14
CA ARG A 11 -3.05 -33.05 3.55
C ARG A 11 -2.22 -32.83 2.28
N GLU A 12 -2.60 -31.88 1.44
CA GLU A 12 -2.08 -31.77 0.07
C GLU A 12 -1.22 -30.52 -0.17
N GLY A 13 -1.32 -29.51 0.69
CA GLY A 13 -0.73 -28.19 0.47
C GLY A 13 -1.43 -27.41 -0.63
N PHE A 14 -0.74 -26.42 -1.19
CA PHE A 14 -1.22 -25.61 -2.32
C PHE A 14 -0.52 -26.03 -3.62
N LYS A 15 -1.31 -26.32 -4.65
CA LYS A 15 -0.83 -26.66 -5.99
C LYS A 15 -0.91 -25.44 -6.90
N ASN A 16 0.04 -25.33 -7.81
CA ASN A 16 0.03 -24.36 -8.91
C ASN A 16 -1.04 -24.71 -9.96
N LEU A 17 -1.43 -23.71 -10.76
CA LEU A 17 -2.47 -23.87 -11.79
C LEU A 17 -1.93 -24.54 -13.07
N GLY A 18 -0.68 -24.24 -13.44
CA GLY A 18 0.00 -24.83 -14.60
C GLY A 18 1.52 -24.64 -14.52
N ASP A 19 2.23 -24.79 -15.62
CA ASP A 19 3.70 -24.84 -15.67
C ASP A 19 4.37 -23.54 -16.16
N VAL A 20 3.60 -22.46 -16.37
CA VAL A 20 4.11 -21.20 -16.93
C VAL A 20 4.72 -20.32 -15.84
N ARG A 21 6.04 -20.09 -15.93
CA ARG A 21 6.81 -19.19 -15.05
C ARG A 21 7.00 -17.80 -15.67
N ASN A 22 5.90 -17.11 -15.96
CA ASN A 22 5.90 -15.74 -16.47
C ASN A 22 5.35 -14.77 -15.42
N PHE A 23 6.22 -13.89 -14.90
CA PHE A 23 5.87 -12.91 -13.88
C PHE A 23 4.79 -11.92 -14.35
N TYR A 24 4.92 -11.39 -15.57
CA TYR A 24 3.96 -10.41 -16.07
C TYR A 24 2.57 -11.03 -16.25
N GLU A 25 2.47 -12.20 -16.89
CA GLU A 25 1.19 -12.93 -17.04
C GLU A 25 0.54 -13.22 -15.68
N HIS A 26 1.33 -13.59 -14.67
CA HIS A 26 0.82 -13.85 -13.33
C HIS A 26 0.21 -12.59 -12.69
N ILE A 27 0.95 -11.48 -12.67
CA ILE A 27 0.50 -10.25 -12.01
C ILE A 27 -0.74 -9.65 -12.68
N VAL A 28 -0.74 -9.59 -14.02
CA VAL A 28 -1.85 -8.98 -14.78
C VAL A 28 -2.89 -10.00 -15.22
N SER A 29 -2.85 -11.21 -14.67
CA SER A 29 -3.81 -12.30 -14.86
C SER A 29 -4.08 -12.72 -16.31
N THR A 30 -3.16 -12.42 -17.24
CA THR A 30 -3.35 -12.79 -18.65
C THR A 30 -3.27 -14.31 -18.81
N ASN A 31 -4.20 -14.89 -19.58
CA ASN A 31 -4.26 -16.34 -19.82
C ASN A 31 -4.25 -17.14 -18.50
N PHE A 32 -5.03 -16.66 -17.53
CA PHE A 32 -5.15 -17.23 -16.19
C PHE A 32 -5.45 -18.74 -16.21
N GLY A 33 -5.01 -19.45 -15.18
CA GLY A 33 -5.16 -20.91 -15.10
C GLY A 33 -3.94 -21.72 -15.55
N ARG A 34 -2.81 -21.07 -15.89
CA ARG A 34 -1.58 -21.75 -16.35
C ARG A 34 -0.33 -21.44 -15.53
N SER A 35 -0.43 -20.55 -14.54
CA SER A 35 0.73 -20.06 -13.80
C SER A 35 1.32 -21.12 -12.87
N TRP A 36 2.65 -21.19 -12.84
CA TRP A 36 3.43 -21.96 -11.87
C TRP A 36 3.45 -21.30 -10.48
N PHE A 37 3.17 -20.00 -10.41
CA PHE A 37 3.21 -19.25 -9.17
C PHE A 37 1.91 -19.38 -8.38
N VAL A 38 2.02 -19.44 -7.05
CA VAL A 38 0.87 -19.44 -6.14
C VAL A 38 0.91 -18.20 -5.25
N SER A 39 -0.20 -17.45 -5.21
CA SER A 39 -0.26 -16.15 -4.55
C SER A 39 -0.60 -16.24 -3.07
N PHE A 40 0.19 -15.56 -2.26
CA PHE A 40 -0.03 -15.34 -0.83
C PHE A 40 0.07 -13.84 -0.55
N ALA A 41 -0.40 -13.41 0.61
CA ALA A 41 -0.30 -12.01 1.04
C ALA A 41 0.48 -11.92 2.36
N GLU A 42 1.24 -10.84 2.52
CA GLU A 42 2.00 -10.56 3.75
C GLU A 42 1.10 -10.42 4.99
N THR A 43 -0.15 -9.98 4.81
CA THR A 43 -1.09 -9.74 5.92
C THR A 43 -2.45 -10.38 5.68
N PRO A 44 -3.16 -10.81 6.75
CA PRO A 44 -4.53 -11.30 6.66
C PRO A 44 -5.49 -10.33 5.96
N THR A 45 -5.39 -9.03 6.25
CA THR A 45 -6.29 -8.02 5.66
C THR A 45 -6.12 -7.92 4.15
N ALA A 46 -4.89 -7.96 3.64
CA ALA A 46 -4.64 -7.98 2.20
C ALA A 46 -5.15 -9.28 1.56
N ALA A 47 -4.90 -10.44 2.22
CA ALA A 47 -5.34 -11.75 1.77
C ALA A 47 -6.86 -11.87 1.62
N MET A 48 -7.64 -11.17 2.44
CA MET A 48 -9.09 -11.26 2.50
C MET A 48 -9.83 -10.15 1.74
N ARG A 49 -9.14 -9.09 1.27
CA ARG A 49 -9.81 -7.90 0.73
C ARG A 49 -10.76 -8.23 -0.41
N TYR A 50 -10.39 -9.12 -1.34
CA TYR A 50 -11.26 -9.50 -2.46
C TYR A 50 -12.52 -10.25 -2.00
N PHE A 51 -12.42 -11.01 -0.89
CA PHE A 51 -13.52 -11.79 -0.33
C PHE A 51 -14.66 -10.90 0.19
N GLY A 52 -14.37 -9.63 0.51
CA GLY A 52 -15.36 -8.61 0.86
C GLY A 52 -15.99 -7.86 -0.32
N SER A 53 -15.86 -8.36 -1.56
CA SER A 53 -16.53 -7.76 -2.74
C SER A 53 -18.05 -7.72 -2.52
N TRP A 54 -18.70 -6.60 -2.81
CA TRP A 54 -20.11 -6.36 -2.53
C TRP A 54 -21.06 -7.17 -3.42
N LEU A 55 -22.07 -7.78 -2.80
CA LEU A 55 -23.10 -8.54 -3.51
C LEU A 55 -24.11 -7.65 -4.23
N ARG A 56 -24.70 -8.19 -5.31
CA ARG A 56 -25.89 -7.59 -5.95
C ARG A 56 -27.06 -7.66 -4.97
N GLU A 57 -27.80 -6.54 -4.82
CA GLU A 57 -28.98 -6.55 -3.97
C GLU A 57 -30.07 -7.50 -4.49
N TYR A 58 -30.78 -8.16 -3.57
CA TYR A 58 -31.93 -9.03 -3.84
C TYR A 58 -31.67 -10.23 -4.78
N VAL A 59 -30.41 -10.51 -5.11
CA VAL A 59 -30.01 -11.75 -5.79
C VAL A 59 -29.68 -12.79 -4.73
N PRO A 60 -30.34 -13.97 -4.72
CA PRO A 60 -29.99 -15.03 -3.79
C PRO A 60 -28.51 -15.42 -3.94
N GLY A 61 -27.72 -15.12 -2.91
CA GLY A 61 -26.34 -15.57 -2.78
C GLY A 61 -26.26 -16.68 -1.75
N HIS A 62 -25.50 -17.74 -2.03
CA HIS A 62 -25.10 -18.66 -0.98
C HIS A 62 -24.17 -17.91 0.00
N PRO A 63 -24.22 -18.21 1.31
CA PRO A 63 -23.25 -17.69 2.26
C PRO A 63 -21.83 -17.93 1.73
N ARG A 64 -21.04 -16.86 1.61
CA ARG A 64 -19.64 -16.98 1.19
C ARG A 64 -18.82 -17.41 2.39
N GLU A 65 -18.29 -18.62 2.30
CA GLU A 65 -17.38 -19.20 3.27
C GLU A 65 -16.07 -19.60 2.58
N ALA A 66 -14.95 -19.29 3.23
CA ALA A 66 -13.61 -19.70 2.82
C ALA A 66 -12.72 -19.83 4.05
N TYR A 67 -11.45 -20.14 3.84
CA TYR A 67 -10.47 -20.33 4.91
C TYR A 67 -9.26 -19.43 4.72
N LEU A 68 -8.88 -18.74 5.79
CA LEU A 68 -7.62 -18.01 5.87
C LEU A 68 -6.55 -18.98 6.38
N TYR A 69 -5.54 -19.25 5.56
CA TYR A 69 -4.42 -20.10 5.91
C TYR A 69 -3.21 -19.26 6.28
N GLU A 70 -2.55 -19.63 7.37
CA GLU A 70 -1.23 -19.10 7.74
C GLU A 70 -0.15 -20.08 7.31
N VAL A 71 0.82 -19.57 6.56
CA VAL A 71 1.83 -20.38 5.88
C VAL A 71 3.21 -19.85 6.24
N ARG A 72 4.09 -20.74 6.72
CA ARG A 72 5.50 -20.44 6.92
C ARG A 72 6.16 -20.24 5.56
N ALA A 73 6.69 -19.04 5.33
CA ALA A 73 7.43 -18.72 4.13
C ALA A 73 8.86 -19.28 4.17
N ASP A 74 9.40 -19.59 2.99
CA ASP A 74 10.78 -20.03 2.79
C ASP A 74 11.41 -19.34 1.57
N GLN A 75 12.62 -19.76 1.20
CA GLN A 75 13.40 -19.20 0.09
C GLN A 75 12.73 -19.25 -1.30
N PHE A 76 11.60 -19.94 -1.47
CA PHE A 76 10.82 -19.97 -2.71
C PHE A 76 9.68 -18.95 -2.74
N PHE A 77 9.47 -18.17 -1.67
CA PHE A 77 8.50 -17.09 -1.62
C PHE A 77 9.18 -15.77 -2.00
N TYR A 78 8.64 -15.08 -3.00
CA TYR A 78 9.19 -13.84 -3.54
C TYR A 78 8.15 -12.72 -3.48
N ASN A 79 8.58 -11.52 -3.11
CA ASN A 79 7.70 -10.35 -3.11
C ASN A 79 7.47 -9.83 -4.53
N ALA A 80 6.20 -9.66 -4.92
CA ALA A 80 5.82 -9.22 -6.26
C ALA A 80 6.33 -7.81 -6.56
N ARG A 81 6.14 -6.85 -5.65
CA ARG A 81 6.54 -5.44 -5.83
C ARG A 81 8.05 -5.32 -6.00
N THR A 82 8.83 -5.96 -5.13
CA THR A 82 10.31 -5.99 -5.21
C THR A 82 10.79 -6.62 -6.51
N THR A 83 10.14 -7.70 -6.96
CA THR A 83 10.42 -8.33 -8.27
C THR A 83 10.13 -7.38 -9.43
N GLY A 84 8.99 -6.66 -9.39
CA GLY A 84 8.63 -5.66 -10.39
C GLY A 84 9.59 -4.47 -10.44
N GLU A 85 10.06 -3.97 -9.30
CA GLU A 85 11.08 -2.91 -9.24
C GLU A 85 12.43 -3.40 -9.80
N ASN A 86 12.82 -4.65 -9.55
CA ASN A 86 14.01 -5.24 -10.15
C ASN A 86 13.86 -5.40 -11.67
N LEU A 87 12.70 -5.88 -12.16
CA LEU A 87 12.42 -5.96 -13.60
C LEU A 87 12.41 -4.57 -14.25
N LEU A 88 11.96 -3.53 -13.54
CA LEU A 88 12.08 -2.15 -14.02
C LEU A 88 13.55 -1.77 -14.23
N ASP A 89 14.41 -2.02 -13.24
CA ASP A 89 15.84 -1.75 -13.35
C ASP A 89 16.46 -2.49 -14.54
N LEU A 90 16.06 -3.75 -14.77
CA LEU A 90 16.46 -4.56 -15.92
C LEU A 90 16.06 -3.92 -17.25
N VAL A 91 14.77 -3.63 -17.46
CA VAL A 91 14.28 -3.07 -18.74
C VAL A 91 14.78 -1.64 -19.01
N MET A 92 15.22 -0.94 -17.97
CA MET A 92 15.84 0.37 -18.13
C MET A 92 17.30 0.28 -18.54
N ASN A 93 18.02 -0.78 -18.16
CA ASN A 93 19.48 -0.84 -18.28
C ASN A 93 20.04 -1.85 -19.27
N ASP A 94 19.31 -2.93 -19.53
CA ASP A 94 19.81 -4.03 -20.34
C ASP A 94 19.22 -4.00 -21.75
N ASP A 95 19.92 -4.67 -22.65
CA ASP A 95 19.39 -5.02 -23.96
C ASP A 95 18.48 -6.25 -23.79
N ILE A 96 17.20 -5.96 -23.54
CA ILE A 96 16.16 -6.98 -23.36
C ILE A 96 15.58 -7.36 -24.72
N HIS A 97 15.51 -8.67 -25.00
CA HIS A 97 14.71 -9.17 -26.12
C HIS A 97 13.26 -9.36 -25.65
N TYR A 98 12.33 -8.69 -26.31
CA TYR A 98 10.90 -8.85 -26.05
C TYR A 98 10.34 -9.88 -27.02
N ASP A 99 9.94 -11.04 -26.50
CA ASP A 99 9.26 -12.07 -27.31
C ASP A 99 7.85 -11.61 -27.70
N GLU A 100 7.22 -10.84 -26.82
CA GLU A 100 5.95 -10.17 -27.03
C GLU A 100 6.02 -8.73 -26.50
N SER A 101 5.44 -7.80 -27.25
CA SER A 101 5.33 -6.37 -26.89
C SER A 101 6.68 -5.65 -26.79
N ASP A 102 6.79 -4.68 -25.87
CA ASP A 102 7.94 -3.81 -25.71
C ASP A 102 8.09 -3.30 -24.27
N ARG A 103 9.11 -2.47 -24.06
CA ARG A 103 9.41 -1.81 -22.78
C ARG A 103 8.27 -0.94 -22.26
N GLU A 104 7.51 -0.28 -23.13
CA GLU A 104 6.41 0.60 -22.69
C GLU A 104 5.31 -0.22 -22.01
N ILE A 105 4.92 -1.34 -22.61
CA ILE A 105 3.95 -2.27 -22.02
C ILE A 105 4.49 -2.90 -20.72
N ALA A 106 5.78 -3.24 -20.67
CA ALA A 106 6.42 -3.74 -19.44
C ALA A 106 6.30 -2.74 -18.29
N GLN A 107 6.52 -1.45 -18.57
CA GLN A 107 6.36 -0.37 -17.60
C GLN A 107 4.90 -0.16 -17.19
N MET A 108 3.93 -0.36 -18.09
CA MET A 108 2.50 -0.30 -17.77
C MET A 108 2.08 -1.43 -16.82
N ALA A 109 2.59 -2.65 -17.02
CA ALA A 109 2.35 -3.76 -16.09
C ALA A 109 2.96 -3.49 -14.71
N ILE A 110 4.20 -2.97 -14.67
CA ILE A 110 4.85 -2.56 -13.42
C ILE A 110 4.07 -1.41 -12.75
N ARG A 111 3.49 -0.48 -13.53
CA ARG A 111 2.62 0.57 -13.00
C ARG A 111 1.35 -0.02 -12.36
N ALA A 112 0.68 -0.98 -13.01
CA ALA A 112 -0.49 -1.64 -12.44
C ALA A 112 -0.15 -2.38 -11.12
N LEU A 113 1.01 -3.05 -11.08
CA LEU A 113 1.55 -3.67 -9.87
C LEU A 113 1.83 -2.63 -8.77
N ARG A 114 2.43 -1.51 -9.13
CA ARG A 114 2.76 -0.37 -8.26
C ARG A 114 1.55 0.32 -7.65
N THR A 115 0.43 0.31 -8.36
CA THR A 115 -0.78 1.05 -7.97
C THR A 115 -1.91 0.08 -7.63
N SER A 116 -2.64 -0.39 -8.65
CA SER A 116 -3.90 -1.12 -8.55
C SER A 116 -3.79 -2.43 -7.77
N PHE A 117 -2.68 -3.16 -7.93
CA PHE A 117 -2.47 -4.46 -7.26
C PHE A 117 -1.59 -4.37 -6.00
N SER A 118 -0.99 -3.21 -5.72
CA SER A 118 -0.01 -3.06 -4.63
C SER A 118 -0.55 -3.43 -3.25
N TYR A 119 -1.83 -3.19 -2.99
CA TYR A 119 -2.45 -3.47 -1.69
C TYR A 119 -2.55 -4.97 -1.37
N GLN A 120 -2.45 -5.84 -2.39
CA GLN A 120 -2.50 -7.29 -2.20
C GLN A 120 -1.27 -7.79 -1.44
N ARG A 121 -0.18 -6.99 -1.39
CA ARG A 121 1.08 -7.32 -0.69
C ARG A 121 1.55 -8.72 -1.02
N GLU A 122 1.53 -9.00 -2.31
CA GLU A 122 1.69 -10.34 -2.82
C GLU A 122 3.10 -10.86 -2.57
N TRP A 123 3.14 -12.03 -1.95
CA TRP A 123 4.26 -12.95 -1.95
C TRP A 123 3.83 -14.16 -2.77
N PHE A 124 4.45 -14.38 -3.92
CA PHE A 124 4.16 -15.55 -4.73
C PHE A 124 5.21 -16.63 -4.47
N SER A 125 4.79 -17.89 -4.38
CA SER A 125 5.71 -19.02 -4.33
C SER A 125 6.12 -19.43 -5.74
N ASP A 126 7.39 -19.77 -5.94
CA ASP A 126 7.90 -20.33 -7.19
C ASP A 126 7.61 -21.85 -7.29
N GLY A 127 6.32 -22.19 -7.30
CA GLY A 127 5.80 -23.56 -7.38
C GLY A 127 4.85 -23.93 -6.25
N PRO A 128 4.46 -25.22 -6.16
CA PRO A 128 3.63 -25.75 -5.09
C PRO A 128 4.18 -25.47 -3.69
N VAL A 129 3.27 -25.30 -2.72
CA VAL A 129 3.61 -25.19 -1.30
C VAL A 129 3.19 -26.45 -0.58
N ALA A 130 4.13 -27.10 0.10
CA ALA A 130 3.89 -28.35 0.81
C ALA A 130 2.95 -28.16 2.02
N PRO A 131 2.17 -29.19 2.39
CA PRO A 131 1.32 -29.16 3.59
C PRO A 131 2.12 -28.90 4.88
N THR A 132 3.38 -29.32 4.93
CA THR A 132 4.28 -29.11 6.08
C THR A 132 4.62 -27.64 6.33
N SER A 133 4.36 -26.75 5.38
CA SER A 133 4.54 -25.29 5.52
C SER A 133 3.26 -24.58 6.00
N VAL A 134 2.10 -25.23 5.97
CA VAL A 134 0.83 -24.64 6.42
C VAL A 134 0.67 -24.86 7.92
N ARG A 135 0.63 -23.79 8.71
CA ARG A 135 0.59 -23.88 10.19
C ARG A 135 -0.84 -24.05 10.70
N SER A 136 -1.73 -23.21 10.22
CA SER A 136 -3.10 -23.15 10.73
C SER A 136 -4.08 -22.54 9.73
N ALA A 137 -5.36 -22.64 10.06
CA ALA A 137 -6.45 -22.09 9.30
C ALA A 137 -7.52 -21.48 10.21
N TRP A 138 -8.23 -20.47 9.71
CA TRP A 138 -9.44 -19.92 10.32
C TRP A 138 -10.56 -19.91 9.30
N ARG A 139 -11.79 -20.20 9.74
CA ARG A 139 -12.97 -20.01 8.90
C ARG A 139 -13.24 -18.52 8.74
N VAL A 140 -13.47 -18.09 7.51
CA VAL A 140 -13.80 -16.71 7.16
C VAL A 140 -15.12 -16.67 6.43
N ASP A 141 -16.00 -15.77 6.85
CA ASP A 141 -17.26 -15.47 6.19
C ASP A 141 -17.33 -14.00 5.77
N ALA A 142 -18.02 -13.75 4.65
CA ALA A 142 -18.40 -12.40 4.24
C ALA A 142 -19.81 -12.13 4.74
N VAL A 143 -20.00 -11.00 5.43
CA VAL A 143 -21.26 -10.65 6.07
C VAL A 143 -21.68 -9.22 5.70
N PRO A 144 -22.99 -8.97 5.50
CA PRO A 144 -23.49 -7.61 5.32
C PRO A 144 -23.23 -6.75 6.55
N VAL A 145 -22.89 -5.49 6.33
CA VAL A 145 -22.72 -4.49 7.40
C VAL A 145 -24.09 -3.97 7.83
N ALA A 146 -24.40 -4.02 9.13
CA ALA A 146 -25.69 -3.57 9.68
C ALA A 146 -26.89 -4.15 8.90
N PRO A 147 -27.05 -5.49 8.87
CA PRO A 147 -28.00 -6.18 8.01
C PRO A 147 -29.43 -5.70 8.24
N GLY A 148 -30.15 -5.39 7.15
CA GLY A 148 -31.54 -4.91 7.19
C GLY A 148 -31.72 -3.43 7.58
N HIS A 149 -30.62 -2.73 7.88
CA HIS A 149 -30.63 -1.32 8.29
C HIS A 149 -29.75 -0.42 7.43
N ALA A 150 -28.70 -0.96 6.82
CA ALA A 150 -27.86 -0.25 5.88
C ALA A 150 -28.57 -0.01 4.54
N HIS A 151 -28.58 1.24 4.05
CA HIS A 151 -28.89 1.53 2.65
C HIS A 151 -27.88 0.83 1.72
N HIS A 152 -28.35 0.16 0.67
CA HIS A 152 -27.52 -0.44 -0.37
C HIS A 152 -27.03 0.64 -1.37
N PRO A 153 -25.78 1.13 -1.30
CA PRO A 153 -25.30 2.11 -2.25
C PRO A 153 -25.39 1.50 -3.64
N VAL A 154 -26.01 2.23 -4.58
CA VAL A 154 -26.05 1.88 -6.01
C VAL A 154 -26.54 0.47 -6.35
N GLY A 155 -27.37 -0.13 -5.48
CA GLY A 155 -27.90 -1.48 -5.65
C GLY A 155 -26.92 -2.60 -5.26
N ARG A 156 -25.92 -2.28 -4.42
CA ARG A 156 -24.96 -3.25 -3.87
C ARG A 156 -25.08 -3.35 -2.36
N ILE A 157 -24.96 -4.57 -1.83
CA ILE A 157 -24.93 -4.84 -0.39
C ILE A 157 -23.50 -4.65 0.10
N VAL A 158 -23.29 -3.66 0.97
CA VAL A 158 -21.99 -3.44 1.61
C VAL A 158 -21.64 -4.62 2.49
N GLU A 159 -20.49 -5.25 2.22
CA GLU A 159 -20.03 -6.43 2.94
C GLU A 159 -18.65 -6.25 3.55
N THR A 160 -18.46 -6.88 4.70
CA THR A 160 -17.18 -7.01 5.37
C THR A 160 -16.84 -8.47 5.59
N THR A 161 -15.63 -8.73 6.07
CA THR A 161 -15.15 -10.09 6.34
C THR A 161 -14.90 -10.28 7.82
N ARG A 162 -15.18 -11.49 8.32
CA ARG A 162 -14.90 -11.87 9.71
C ARG A 162 -14.06 -13.13 9.75
N ILE A 163 -12.99 -13.09 10.54
CA ILE A 163 -12.22 -14.28 10.93
C ILE A 163 -12.91 -14.88 12.14
N ASN A 164 -13.31 -16.15 12.05
CA ASN A 164 -14.02 -16.86 13.11
C ASN A 164 -13.05 -17.70 13.93
N ASP A 165 -13.21 -17.68 15.25
CA ASP A 165 -12.61 -18.66 16.16
C ASP A 165 -13.34 -20.02 16.05
N PRO A 166 -12.66 -21.13 16.37
CA PRO A 166 -11.26 -21.23 16.80
C PRO A 166 -10.26 -21.31 15.63
N GLU A 167 -8.99 -21.06 15.92
CA GLU A 167 -7.87 -21.49 15.08
C GLU A 167 -7.86 -23.01 14.93
N ILE A 168 -7.68 -23.49 13.69
CA ILE A 168 -7.56 -24.91 13.35
C ILE A 168 -6.09 -25.18 13.04
N LEU A 169 -5.45 -26.02 13.86
CA LEU A 169 -4.01 -26.32 13.74
C LEU A 169 -3.76 -27.50 12.79
N ASN A 170 -2.67 -27.43 12.01
CA ASN A 170 -2.24 -28.51 11.14
C ASN A 170 -1.26 -29.46 11.86
N GLU A 171 -1.66 -30.72 12.06
CA GLU A 171 -0.81 -31.74 12.68
C GLU A 171 0.42 -32.11 11.82
N SER A 172 0.37 -31.86 10.51
CA SER A 172 1.47 -32.14 9.58
C SER A 172 2.48 -30.99 9.51
N TYR A 173 2.24 -29.86 10.18
CA TYR A 173 3.13 -28.71 10.17
C TYR A 173 4.50 -29.04 10.74
N GLN A 174 5.56 -28.56 10.07
CA GLN A 174 6.93 -28.66 10.53
C GLN A 174 7.50 -27.26 10.74
N GLU A 175 7.72 -26.93 12.01
CA GLU A 175 8.41 -25.70 12.39
C GLU A 175 9.87 -25.75 11.91
N GLN A 176 10.26 -24.73 11.15
CA GLN A 176 11.62 -24.55 10.65
C GLN A 176 11.91 -23.05 10.71
N GLU A 177 13.12 -22.67 11.13
CA GLU A 177 13.53 -21.27 11.14
C GLU A 177 13.92 -20.82 9.73
N THR A 178 12.92 -20.64 8.86
CA THR A 178 13.08 -20.13 7.50
C THR A 178 12.47 -18.74 7.37
N GLU A 179 12.88 -18.04 6.31
CA GLU A 179 12.32 -16.75 5.92
C GLU A 179 12.05 -16.72 4.42
N ALA A 180 11.14 -15.84 4.02
CA ALA A 180 10.87 -15.57 2.61
C ALA A 180 12.14 -15.04 1.91
N ASN A 181 12.27 -15.27 0.60
CA ASN A 181 13.46 -14.82 -0.13
C ASN A 181 13.57 -13.29 -0.09
N SER A 182 14.70 -12.79 0.40
CA SER A 182 14.97 -11.35 0.45
C SER A 182 15.32 -10.76 -0.91
N ASN A 183 15.65 -11.60 -1.91
CA ASN A 183 16.01 -11.17 -3.25
C ASN A 183 14.78 -11.15 -4.18
N PRO A 184 14.76 -10.26 -5.19
CA PRO A 184 13.74 -10.32 -6.23
C PRO A 184 13.82 -11.63 -7.01
N TRP A 185 12.67 -12.13 -7.46
CA TRP A 185 12.63 -13.26 -8.40
C TRP A 185 13.24 -12.84 -9.75
N ASN A 186 13.89 -13.78 -10.42
CA ASN A 186 14.46 -13.55 -11.75
C ASN A 186 14.18 -14.78 -12.63
N PRO A 187 13.63 -14.61 -13.84
CA PRO A 187 13.35 -15.72 -14.75
C PRO A 187 14.60 -16.48 -15.21
N GLN A 188 15.80 -15.87 -15.20
CA GLN A 188 17.03 -16.50 -15.71
C GLN A 188 18.28 -16.09 -14.93
N ALA A 189 19.14 -17.05 -14.61
CA ALA A 189 20.41 -16.84 -13.89
C ALA A 189 21.60 -16.40 -14.80
N VAL A 190 21.44 -16.32 -16.13
CA VAL A 190 22.55 -16.07 -17.09
C VAL A 190 22.07 -15.22 -18.28
N ALA A 191 22.98 -14.44 -18.88
CA ALA A 191 22.77 -13.28 -19.76
C ALA A 191 21.98 -13.48 -21.08
N ALA A 192 21.52 -12.31 -21.60
CA ALA A 192 20.45 -12.04 -22.58
C ALA A 192 19.06 -12.40 -22.03
N GLN A 193 18.40 -11.43 -21.41
CA GLN A 193 17.08 -11.62 -20.81
C GLN A 193 16.00 -11.53 -21.89
N TYR A 194 15.26 -12.64 -22.01
CA TYR A 194 14.03 -12.71 -22.78
C TYR A 194 12.87 -12.40 -21.85
N LEU A 195 12.03 -11.43 -22.21
CA LEU A 195 10.80 -11.11 -21.50
C LEU A 195 9.61 -11.24 -22.45
N THR A 196 8.62 -12.01 -22.03
CA THR A 196 7.30 -12.06 -22.69
C THR A 196 6.34 -11.19 -21.89
N VAL A 197 5.92 -10.05 -22.45
CA VAL A 197 5.02 -9.11 -21.78
C VAL A 197 3.66 -9.12 -22.49
N PRO A 198 2.57 -9.48 -21.79
CA PRO A 198 1.26 -9.63 -22.40
C PRO A 198 0.67 -8.27 -22.82
N GLN A 199 -0.06 -8.26 -23.94
CA GLN A 199 -0.75 -7.06 -24.44
C GLN A 199 -2.12 -6.81 -23.79
N THR A 200 -2.67 -7.79 -23.07
CA THR A 200 -3.98 -7.67 -22.42
C THR A 200 -3.88 -7.94 -20.93
N PHE A 201 -4.44 -7.07 -20.11
CA PHE A 201 -4.48 -7.21 -18.65
C PHE A 201 -5.89 -7.56 -18.21
N GLU A 202 -6.00 -8.45 -17.23
CA GLU A 202 -7.26 -8.93 -16.67
C GLU A 202 -7.27 -8.68 -15.15
N ALA A 203 -8.43 -8.28 -14.64
CA ALA A 203 -8.61 -8.00 -13.22
C ALA A 203 -10.08 -8.21 -12.80
N GLY A 204 -10.26 -8.64 -11.55
CA GLY A 204 -11.55 -8.60 -10.87
C GLY A 204 -11.79 -7.22 -10.27
N ASP A 205 -12.97 -6.64 -10.52
CA ASP A 205 -13.46 -5.49 -9.76
C ASP A 205 -13.99 -5.97 -8.40
N VAL A 206 -13.33 -5.60 -7.32
CA VAL A 206 -13.67 -6.07 -5.95
C VAL A 206 -14.28 -4.95 -5.11
N SER A 207 -15.10 -4.11 -5.76
CA SER A 207 -15.86 -3.00 -5.17
C SER A 207 -15.01 -1.79 -4.79
N GLU A 208 -15.66 -0.62 -4.83
CA GLU A 208 -15.09 0.67 -4.46
C GLU A 208 -13.78 1.02 -5.21
N GLY A 209 -13.69 0.59 -6.46
CA GLY A 209 -12.58 0.83 -7.38
C GLY A 209 -11.37 -0.06 -7.20
N ALA A 210 -11.39 -1.01 -6.26
CA ALA A 210 -10.24 -1.88 -6.02
C ALA A 210 -10.15 -2.98 -7.08
N SER A 211 -8.95 -3.23 -7.58
CA SER A 211 -8.67 -4.29 -8.55
C SER A 211 -8.00 -5.47 -7.86
N ALA A 212 -8.48 -6.70 -8.09
CA ALA A 212 -7.81 -7.92 -7.66
C ALA A 212 -7.28 -8.68 -8.88
N SER A 213 -6.09 -9.26 -8.77
CA SER A 213 -5.65 -10.27 -9.74
C SER A 213 -6.52 -11.51 -9.59
N TYR A 214 -6.65 -12.30 -10.65
CA TYR A 214 -7.40 -13.56 -10.57
C TYR A 214 -6.72 -14.59 -9.69
N SER A 215 -5.40 -14.50 -9.46
CA SER A 215 -4.72 -15.38 -8.50
C SER A 215 -5.19 -15.19 -7.06
N PHE A 216 -5.68 -14.00 -6.70
CA PHE A 216 -6.38 -13.75 -5.44
C PHE A 216 -7.89 -14.01 -5.55
N ALA A 217 -8.53 -13.45 -6.58
CA ALA A 217 -9.99 -13.45 -6.68
C ALA A 217 -10.59 -14.82 -7.06
N CYS A 218 -9.79 -15.73 -7.62
CA CYS A 218 -10.19 -17.06 -8.09
C CYS A 218 -9.26 -18.14 -7.50
N PRO A 219 -9.28 -18.35 -6.17
CA PRO A 219 -8.29 -19.19 -5.48
C PRO A 219 -8.36 -20.69 -5.85
N ASP A 220 -9.51 -21.17 -6.32
CA ASP A 220 -9.75 -22.57 -6.70
C ASP A 220 -10.27 -22.66 -8.14
N TRP A 221 -9.50 -22.08 -9.08
CA TRP A 221 -9.83 -22.10 -10.50
C TRP A 221 -9.70 -23.50 -11.11
N HIS A 222 -10.76 -23.97 -11.80
CA HIS A 222 -10.77 -25.21 -12.57
C HIS A 222 -11.12 -24.94 -14.03
N SER A 223 -10.33 -25.47 -14.97
CA SER A 223 -10.45 -25.19 -16.41
C SER A 223 -11.55 -25.99 -17.13
N GLU A 224 -12.53 -26.56 -16.42
CA GLU A 224 -13.46 -27.54 -17.01
C GLU A 224 -14.59 -26.93 -17.88
N SER A 225 -14.74 -25.61 -17.97
CA SER A 225 -15.72 -24.99 -18.86
C SER A 225 -15.18 -24.82 -20.29
N ASN A 226 -15.39 -25.84 -21.13
CA ASN A 226 -15.27 -25.74 -22.60
C ASN A 226 -16.36 -24.86 -23.26
N ILE A 227 -16.95 -23.92 -22.51
CA ILE A 227 -18.04 -23.06 -22.93
C ILE A 227 -17.57 -21.61 -22.77
N ILE A 228 -17.38 -20.92 -23.89
CA ILE A 228 -16.78 -19.58 -24.05
C ILE A 228 -17.57 -18.45 -23.34
N TYR A 229 -18.61 -18.76 -22.55
CA TYR A 229 -19.57 -17.79 -22.02
C TYR A 229 -20.03 -17.99 -20.57
N GLU A 230 -19.53 -18.98 -19.82
CA GLU A 230 -19.87 -19.10 -18.40
C GLU A 230 -18.84 -18.37 -17.53
N GLU A 231 -19.33 -17.50 -16.63
CA GLU A 231 -18.52 -16.88 -15.59
C GLU A 231 -17.77 -17.98 -14.82
N PRO A 232 -16.47 -17.83 -14.58
CA PRO A 232 -15.70 -18.86 -13.92
C PRO A 232 -16.25 -19.14 -12.52
N HIS A 233 -16.73 -20.37 -12.33
CA HIS A 233 -17.24 -20.85 -11.06
C HIS A 233 -16.14 -20.76 -9.99
N GLY A 234 -16.46 -20.19 -8.82
CA GLY A 234 -15.54 -20.09 -7.68
C GLY A 234 -14.75 -18.79 -7.58
N CYS A 235 -14.88 -17.87 -8.53
CA CYS A 235 -14.29 -16.53 -8.42
C CYS A 235 -15.17 -15.57 -7.59
N ILE A 236 -14.53 -14.61 -6.91
CA ILE A 236 -15.18 -13.62 -6.05
C ILE A 236 -14.75 -12.21 -6.45
N TYR A 237 -15.60 -11.56 -7.24
CA TYR A 237 -15.52 -10.16 -7.66
C TYR A 237 -16.92 -9.71 -8.10
N GLU A 238 -17.11 -8.41 -8.31
CA GLU A 238 -18.32 -7.87 -8.92
C GLU A 238 -18.40 -8.10 -10.42
N ASN A 239 -17.28 -7.85 -11.12
CA ASN A 239 -17.16 -7.98 -12.56
C ASN A 239 -15.74 -8.43 -12.93
N ALA A 240 -15.63 -9.30 -13.92
CA ALA A 240 -14.38 -9.59 -14.60
C ALA A 240 -14.14 -8.56 -15.69
N ASN A 241 -12.96 -7.94 -15.71
CA ASN A 241 -12.61 -6.94 -16.71
C ASN A 241 -11.35 -7.35 -17.47
N ARG A 242 -11.37 -7.14 -18.79
CA ARG A 242 -10.24 -7.33 -19.70
C ARG A 242 -9.95 -6.03 -20.42
N TYR A 243 -8.69 -5.61 -20.40
CA TYR A 243 -8.22 -4.37 -21.00
C TYR A 243 -7.06 -4.66 -21.95
N ASP A 244 -6.94 -3.86 -23.01
CA ASP A 244 -5.63 -3.64 -23.63
C ASP A 244 -4.72 -2.95 -22.59
N ALA A 245 -3.47 -3.41 -22.49
CA ALA A 245 -2.50 -2.95 -21.50
C ALA A 245 -2.34 -1.42 -21.47
N LYS A 246 -2.47 -0.75 -22.62
CA LYS A 246 -2.36 0.73 -22.74
C LYS A 246 -3.50 1.48 -22.08
N TYR A 247 -4.64 0.82 -21.90
CA TYR A 247 -5.86 1.40 -21.37
C TYR A 247 -6.26 0.82 -20.01
N PHE A 248 -5.39 0.04 -19.37
CA PHE A 248 -5.67 -0.48 -18.02
C PHE A 248 -5.83 0.68 -17.02
N PRO A 249 -7.01 0.82 -16.38
CA PRO A 249 -7.30 1.94 -15.50
C PRO A 249 -6.63 1.75 -14.13
N MET A 250 -6.32 2.85 -13.44
CA MET A 250 -5.78 2.75 -12.08
C MET A 250 -6.79 2.23 -11.06
N LYS A 251 -8.08 2.49 -11.30
CA LYS A 251 -9.21 2.14 -10.44
C LYS A 251 -10.24 1.39 -11.27
N ALA A 252 -10.85 0.38 -10.67
CA ALA A 252 -11.90 -0.40 -11.31
C ALA A 252 -13.18 0.46 -11.51
N PRO A 253 -14.07 0.07 -12.46
CA PRO A 253 -15.28 0.83 -12.79
C PRO A 253 -16.21 1.13 -11.60
N SER A 254 -16.22 0.29 -10.56
CA SER A 254 -16.98 0.52 -9.33
C SER A 254 -16.61 1.82 -8.60
N TYR A 255 -15.43 2.41 -8.84
CA TYR A 255 -14.97 3.60 -8.10
C TYR A 255 -15.93 4.79 -8.19
N ASP A 256 -16.30 5.22 -9.40
CA ASP A 256 -17.11 6.44 -9.58
C ASP A 256 -18.54 6.29 -9.03
N ILE A 257 -18.97 5.04 -8.90
CA ILE A 257 -20.33 4.64 -8.57
C ILE A 257 -20.45 4.43 -7.04
N GLU A 258 -19.51 3.72 -6.44
CA GLU A 258 -19.57 3.24 -5.05
C GLU A 258 -18.71 4.06 -4.09
N ALA A 259 -17.52 4.49 -4.52
CA ALA A 259 -16.60 5.20 -3.64
C ALA A 259 -17.20 6.56 -3.25
N ARG A 260 -17.23 6.81 -1.94
CA ARG A 260 -17.72 8.06 -1.36
C ARG A 260 -16.79 8.52 -0.26
N ASP A 261 -16.59 9.83 -0.20
CA ASP A 261 -16.02 10.46 0.99
C ASP A 261 -17.14 10.68 2.01
N MET A 262 -16.84 10.49 3.30
CA MET A 262 -17.86 10.46 4.35
C MET A 262 -17.34 11.12 5.61
N ASP A 263 -18.20 11.90 6.28
CA ASP A 263 -17.89 12.42 7.60
C ASP A 263 -17.75 11.25 8.59
N LEU A 264 -16.64 11.21 9.31
CA LEU A 264 -16.39 10.19 10.32
C LEU A 264 -16.96 10.64 11.67
N ILE A 265 -17.91 9.87 12.19
CA ILE A 265 -18.54 10.12 13.49
C ILE A 265 -18.07 9.04 14.46
N LEU A 266 -17.40 9.47 15.52
CA LEU A 266 -16.96 8.61 16.60
C LEU A 266 -17.89 8.76 17.80
N THR A 267 -18.32 7.64 18.38
CA THR A 267 -19.18 7.60 19.57
C THR A 267 -18.35 7.26 20.79
N ALA A 268 -18.49 8.07 21.83
CA ALA A 268 -17.85 7.83 23.11
C ALA A 268 -18.49 6.63 23.83
N SER A 269 -17.66 5.66 24.19
CA SER A 269 -18.10 4.36 24.70
C SER A 269 -18.94 4.42 25.98
N LYS A 270 -18.69 5.39 26.88
CA LYS A 270 -19.35 5.50 28.20
C LYS A 270 -20.45 6.56 28.21
N THR A 271 -20.19 7.76 27.70
CA THR A 271 -21.12 8.90 27.68
C THR A 271 -22.11 8.84 26.53
N LYS A 272 -21.81 8.05 25.48
CA LYS A 272 -22.59 7.95 24.25
C LYS A 272 -22.70 9.25 23.46
N ALA A 273 -21.89 10.25 23.80
CA ALA A 273 -21.75 11.47 22.99
C ALA A 273 -21.11 11.14 21.63
N ASN A 274 -21.49 11.89 20.60
CA ASN A 274 -21.00 11.70 19.24
C ASN A 274 -20.12 12.86 18.83
N PHE A 275 -19.05 12.57 18.09
CA PHE A 275 -18.08 13.56 17.68
C PHE A 275 -17.74 13.41 16.20
N TYR A 276 -17.71 14.53 15.47
CA TYR A 276 -17.07 14.57 14.17
C TYR A 276 -15.57 14.55 14.34
N LEU A 277 -14.90 13.67 13.62
CA LEU A 277 -13.45 13.73 13.45
C LEU A 277 -13.10 14.74 12.37
N PHE A 278 -12.09 15.56 12.63
CA PHE A 278 -11.54 16.47 11.63
C PHE A 278 -10.03 16.61 11.76
N GLY A 279 -9.40 16.98 10.65
CA GLY A 279 -7.99 17.32 10.58
C GLY A 279 -7.77 18.46 9.60
N TYR A 280 -6.51 18.71 9.27
CA TYR A 280 -6.13 19.71 8.29
C TYR A 280 -5.40 19.04 7.12
N ARG A 281 -5.59 19.54 5.91
CA ARG A 281 -4.86 19.12 4.70
C ARG A 281 -3.43 19.66 4.69
N LEU A 282 -2.71 19.44 5.78
CA LEU A 282 -1.33 19.85 6.05
C LEU A 282 -0.61 18.74 6.82
N PRO A 283 0.71 18.59 6.67
CA PRO A 283 1.49 17.68 7.49
C PRO A 283 1.69 18.23 8.90
N ASN A 284 1.95 17.35 9.86
CA ASN A 284 2.26 17.68 11.26
C ASN A 284 1.23 18.62 11.92
N THR A 285 -0.06 18.36 11.69
CA THR A 285 -1.17 19.10 12.35
C THR A 285 -2.07 18.16 13.15
N GLU A 286 -2.48 18.59 14.34
CA GLU A 286 -3.28 17.76 15.26
C GLU A 286 -4.64 17.39 14.67
N VAL A 287 -5.00 16.10 14.78
CA VAL A 287 -6.34 15.60 14.49
C VAL A 287 -7.20 15.76 15.74
N ARG A 288 -8.44 16.21 15.52
CA ARG A 288 -9.35 16.62 16.58
C ARG A 288 -10.73 16.02 16.41
N VAL A 289 -11.51 16.08 17.47
CA VAL A 289 -12.90 15.66 17.55
C VAL A 289 -13.75 16.82 18.06
N GLU A 290 -14.89 17.04 17.42
CA GLU A 290 -15.83 18.11 17.74
C GLU A 290 -17.21 17.52 18.02
N ASP A 291 -17.88 17.97 19.08
CA ASP A 291 -19.23 17.47 19.38
C ASP A 291 -20.17 17.80 18.21
N ILE A 292 -21.01 16.82 17.83
CA ILE A 292 -21.92 17.00 16.68
C ILE A 292 -22.86 18.19 16.83
N THR A 293 -23.13 18.65 18.06
CA THR A 293 -23.99 19.81 18.35
C THR A 293 -23.28 21.15 18.15
N GLU A 294 -21.96 21.16 17.98
CA GLU A 294 -21.16 22.39 17.88
C GLU A 294 -20.68 22.72 16.47
N ARG A 295 -20.76 21.77 15.52
CA ARG A 295 -20.24 21.88 14.14
C ARG A 295 -20.64 23.15 13.39
N ASP A 296 -21.86 23.65 13.61
CA ASP A 296 -22.41 24.81 12.88
C ASP A 296 -22.01 26.16 13.49
N LYS A 297 -21.20 26.18 14.55
CA LYS A 297 -20.67 27.42 15.15
C LYS A 297 -19.53 27.94 14.27
N LEU A 298 -19.88 28.75 13.25
CA LEU A 298 -18.99 29.42 12.30
C LEU A 298 -17.73 30.05 12.95
N SER A 299 -16.55 29.53 12.62
CA SER A 299 -15.27 30.24 12.71
C SER A 299 -14.78 30.59 11.30
N LEU A 300 -14.39 31.85 11.09
CA LEU A 300 -13.80 32.35 9.85
C LEU A 300 -12.27 32.47 10.03
N GLY A 301 -11.49 31.73 9.24
CA GLY A 301 -10.02 31.81 9.24
C GLY A 301 -9.39 31.05 8.07
N GLU A 302 -8.12 31.36 7.74
CA GLU A 302 -7.39 30.72 6.64
C GLU A 302 -7.16 29.22 6.87
N LEU A 303 -6.88 28.82 8.12
CA LEU A 303 -6.78 27.40 8.52
C LEU A 303 -8.10 26.64 8.36
N GLU A 304 -9.25 27.32 8.41
CA GLU A 304 -10.55 26.66 8.27
C GLU A 304 -10.84 26.22 6.83
N GLN A 305 -10.17 26.83 5.84
CA GLN A 305 -10.26 26.35 4.45
C GLN A 305 -9.52 25.01 4.24
N LEU A 306 -8.59 24.69 5.15
CA LEU A 306 -7.84 23.44 5.14
C LEU A 306 -8.45 22.38 6.06
N LYS A 307 -9.45 22.75 6.89
CA LYS A 307 -10.18 21.82 7.76
C LYS A 307 -10.98 20.83 6.90
N GLU A 308 -10.81 19.55 7.18
CA GLU A 308 -11.49 18.46 6.46
C GLU A 308 -12.10 17.47 7.46
N TYR A 309 -13.35 17.12 7.21
CA TYR A 309 -14.15 16.17 8.02
C TYR A 309 -14.37 14.84 7.31
N SER A 310 -14.33 14.87 5.98
CA SER A 310 -14.52 13.68 5.17
C SER A 310 -13.26 12.82 5.20
N VAL A 311 -13.44 11.58 5.64
CA VAL A 311 -12.40 10.56 5.74
C VAL A 311 -12.85 9.32 4.99
N TYR A 312 -11.89 8.57 4.47
CA TYR A 312 -12.11 7.24 3.91
C TYR A 312 -11.08 6.25 4.44
N TYR A 313 -11.47 4.97 4.45
CA TYR A 313 -10.58 3.85 4.72
C TYR A 313 -10.15 3.24 3.40
N ASP A 314 -8.85 3.14 3.13
CA ASP A 314 -8.34 2.62 1.85
C ASP A 314 -7.72 1.22 1.96
N THR A 315 -7.48 0.59 0.81
CA THR A 315 -6.87 -0.73 0.70
C THR A 315 -5.45 -0.80 1.27
N GLN A 316 -4.77 0.32 1.51
CA GLN A 316 -3.47 0.37 2.22
C GLN A 316 -3.64 0.38 3.74
N GLN A 317 -4.89 0.26 4.21
CA GLN A 317 -5.36 0.29 5.59
C GLN A 317 -5.20 1.66 6.25
N ARG A 318 -5.28 2.76 5.47
CA ARG A 318 -5.11 4.10 6.01
C ARG A 318 -6.46 4.77 6.23
N LEU A 319 -6.56 5.56 7.28
CA LEU A 319 -7.64 6.52 7.47
C LEU A 319 -7.18 7.86 6.91
N THR A 320 -7.71 8.22 5.75
CA THR A 320 -7.18 9.30 4.91
C THR A 320 -8.24 10.37 4.71
N PHE A 321 -7.86 11.63 4.92
CA PHE A 321 -8.73 12.76 4.65
C PHE A 321 -8.95 12.93 3.15
N LYS A 322 -10.16 13.35 2.79
CA LYS A 322 -10.50 13.70 1.41
C LYS A 322 -9.47 14.68 0.85
N ARG A 323 -9.04 14.40 -0.38
CA ARG A 323 -8.10 15.24 -1.10
C ARG A 323 -8.79 16.46 -1.69
N GLY A 324 -8.14 17.62 -1.65
CA GLY A 324 -8.58 18.78 -2.42
C GLY A 324 -8.43 18.56 -3.92
N LEU A 325 -9.14 19.36 -4.72
CA LEU A 325 -9.09 19.31 -6.18
C LEU A 325 -7.68 19.56 -6.75
N LEU A 326 -6.84 20.29 -6.03
CA LEU A 326 -5.48 20.69 -6.45
C LEU A 326 -4.36 20.03 -5.65
N ASP A 327 -4.70 19.14 -4.71
CA ASP A 327 -3.70 18.51 -3.85
C ASP A 327 -3.16 17.25 -4.56
N ASP A 328 -1.85 17.16 -4.74
CA ASP A 328 -1.22 15.95 -5.31
C ASP A 328 -0.86 14.90 -4.24
N VAL A 329 -0.94 15.28 -2.97
CA VAL A 329 -0.73 14.42 -1.82
C VAL A 329 -2.02 14.28 -1.03
N SER A 330 -2.19 13.16 -0.35
CA SER A 330 -3.25 12.95 0.63
C SER A 330 -2.66 12.95 2.04
N PHE A 331 -3.50 13.12 3.06
CA PHE A 331 -3.06 13.16 4.45
C PHE A 331 -3.81 12.11 5.28
N SER A 332 -3.08 11.31 6.04
CA SER A 332 -3.63 10.21 6.84
C SER A 332 -3.37 10.40 8.33
N LEU A 333 -4.24 9.82 9.15
CA LEU A 333 -4.09 9.78 10.60
C LEU A 333 -2.82 9.02 10.96
N THR A 334 -1.92 9.70 11.68
CA THR A 334 -0.59 9.21 12.04
C THR A 334 -0.33 9.44 13.54
N PRO A 335 -0.10 8.38 14.33
CA PRO A 335 0.19 8.52 15.75
C PRO A 335 1.60 9.06 16.03
N ARG A 336 1.70 10.13 16.82
CA ARG A 336 2.96 10.71 17.32
C ARG A 336 3.14 10.50 18.81
N LYS A 337 4.36 10.13 19.21
CA LYS A 337 4.71 9.90 20.61
C LYS A 337 4.51 11.17 21.42
N THR A 338 3.81 11.06 22.54
CA THR A 338 3.74 12.15 23.52
C THR A 338 4.83 11.99 24.59
N ARG A 339 4.84 12.90 25.57
CA ARG A 339 5.69 12.77 26.77
C ARG A 339 5.29 11.61 27.68
N VAL A 340 4.07 11.07 27.52
CA VAL A 340 3.57 9.94 28.31
C VAL A 340 3.75 8.65 27.51
N ALA A 341 4.53 7.72 28.05
CA ALA A 341 4.78 6.44 27.39
C ALA A 341 3.47 5.68 27.12
N GLY A 342 3.33 5.17 25.90
CA GLY A 342 2.13 4.44 25.47
C GLY A 342 0.94 5.34 25.09
N VAL A 343 1.03 6.66 25.23
CA VAL A 343 0.00 7.60 24.76
C VAL A 343 0.53 8.35 23.55
N TYR A 344 -0.20 8.27 22.46
CA TYR A 344 0.11 8.92 21.19
C TYR A 344 -0.94 9.97 20.87
N LEU A 345 -0.50 11.12 20.36
CA LEU A 345 -1.36 12.14 19.78
C LEU A 345 -1.55 11.81 18.31
N ILE A 346 -2.76 11.93 17.78
CA ILE A 346 -2.99 11.73 16.35
C ILE A 346 -2.79 13.04 15.60
N GLU A 347 -1.97 12.99 14.57
CA GLU A 347 -1.69 14.09 13.66
C GLU A 347 -1.95 13.68 12.21
N THR A 348 -2.06 14.66 11.32
CA THR A 348 -2.09 14.45 9.88
C THR A 348 -0.67 14.42 9.35
N GLU A 349 -0.35 13.41 8.54
CA GLU A 349 0.90 13.35 7.77
C GLU A 349 0.61 12.90 6.36
N VAL A 350 1.55 13.15 5.44
CA VAL A 350 1.45 12.67 4.06
C VAL A 350 1.17 11.17 4.07
N SER A 351 0.15 10.73 3.32
CA SER A 351 -0.22 9.33 3.22
C SER A 351 0.87 8.53 2.52
N THR A 352 1.29 7.42 3.11
CA THR A 352 2.34 6.55 2.57
C THR A 352 1.92 5.09 2.64
N ASN A 353 2.44 4.26 1.73
CA ASN A 353 2.10 2.85 1.68
C ASN A 353 2.95 2.01 2.66
N ASN A 354 4.18 2.44 2.93
CA ASN A 354 5.19 1.67 3.66
C ASN A 354 5.29 1.98 5.16
N ARG A 355 4.46 2.90 5.68
CA ARG A 355 4.47 3.25 7.10
C ARG A 355 3.45 2.45 7.91
N MET A 356 3.94 1.66 8.86
CA MET A 356 3.09 0.84 9.74
C MET A 356 2.26 1.66 10.73
N ASP A 357 2.74 2.83 11.12
CA ASP A 357 2.03 3.75 12.02
C ASP A 357 0.79 4.37 11.37
N GLN A 358 0.69 4.41 10.03
CA GLN A 358 -0.49 4.85 9.29
C GLN A 358 -1.51 3.74 9.03
N LYS A 359 -1.27 2.51 9.48
CA LYS A 359 -2.15 1.36 9.21
C LYS A 359 -3.09 1.11 10.38
N TRP A 360 -4.37 1.10 10.07
CA TRP A 360 -5.49 1.01 11.00
C TRP A 360 -6.30 -0.26 10.78
N LEU A 361 -6.82 -0.80 11.87
CA LEU A 361 -7.68 -1.97 11.94
C LEU A 361 -9.05 -1.56 12.45
N LEU A 362 -10.10 -1.98 11.74
CA LEU A 362 -11.48 -1.83 12.16
C LEU A 362 -11.97 -3.19 12.67
N THR A 363 -12.00 -3.37 13.99
CA THR A 363 -12.39 -4.64 14.61
C THR A 363 -13.85 -4.58 15.06
N PRO A 364 -14.74 -5.47 14.58
CA PRO A 364 -16.13 -5.48 15.00
C PRO A 364 -16.26 -5.77 16.49
N LEU A 365 -17.23 -5.11 17.13
CA LEU A 365 -17.55 -5.25 18.56
C LEU A 365 -18.90 -5.93 18.81
N ASP A 366 -19.67 -6.15 17.75
CA ASP A 366 -20.99 -6.77 17.78
C ASP A 366 -21.20 -7.69 16.56
N ASP A 367 -22.13 -8.64 16.68
CA ASP A 367 -22.45 -9.61 15.63
C ASP A 367 -23.16 -8.95 14.43
N ASP A 368 -23.84 -7.83 14.67
CA ASP A 368 -24.55 -7.04 13.64
C ASP A 368 -23.61 -6.20 12.77
N MET A 369 -22.30 -6.23 13.03
CA MET A 369 -21.29 -5.47 12.27
C MET A 369 -21.60 -3.96 12.25
N SER A 370 -22.12 -3.44 13.37
CA SER A 370 -22.59 -2.06 13.50
C SER A 370 -21.67 -1.20 14.35
N LYS A 371 -20.77 -1.82 15.15
CA LYS A 371 -19.83 -1.13 16.02
C LYS A 371 -18.42 -1.64 15.80
N TYR A 372 -17.46 -0.73 15.67
CA TYR A 372 -16.07 -1.07 15.43
C TYR A 372 -15.14 -0.33 16.37
N LYS A 373 -14.14 -1.05 16.85
CA LYS A 373 -12.96 -0.47 17.49
C LYS A 373 -11.94 -0.10 16.41
N VAL A 374 -11.42 1.11 16.49
CA VAL A 374 -10.37 1.61 15.60
C VAL A 374 -9.02 1.45 16.28
N SER A 375 -8.21 0.51 15.80
CA SER A 375 -6.93 0.11 16.41
C SER A 375 -5.75 0.34 15.45
N SER A 376 -4.53 0.38 15.99
CA SER A 376 -3.29 0.51 15.24
C SER A 376 -2.38 -0.71 15.45
N TYR A 377 -1.62 -1.07 14.41
CA TYR A 377 -0.56 -2.08 14.47
C TYR A 377 0.66 -1.66 15.31
N LEU A 378 0.74 -0.40 15.74
CA LEU A 378 1.80 0.07 16.64
C LEU A 378 1.84 -0.69 17.97
N PHE A 379 0.71 -1.24 18.41
CA PHE A 379 0.62 -2.02 19.63
C PHE A 379 0.33 -3.48 19.31
N ARG A 380 1.05 -4.38 20.00
CA ARG A 380 0.76 -5.82 20.00
C ARG A 380 -0.37 -6.21 20.95
N VAL A 381 -0.95 -5.24 21.65
CA VAL A 381 -2.02 -5.40 22.63
C VAL A 381 -3.26 -4.63 22.17
N LYS A 382 -4.43 -4.96 22.73
CA LYS A 382 -5.67 -4.23 22.46
C LYS A 382 -5.49 -2.73 22.74
N ASN A 383 -5.85 -1.93 21.76
CA ASN A 383 -5.65 -0.48 21.74
C ASN A 383 -6.77 0.17 20.93
N GLY A 384 -7.03 1.45 21.17
CA GLY A 384 -8.13 2.16 20.52
C GLY A 384 -7.87 3.66 20.42
N LEU A 385 -8.82 4.35 19.80
CA LEU A 385 -8.87 5.81 19.79
C LEU A 385 -9.54 6.32 21.07
N TYR A 386 -8.99 7.39 21.64
CA TYR A 386 -9.44 7.99 22.88
C TYR A 386 -9.45 9.50 22.79
N ARG A 387 -10.30 10.13 23.59
CA ARG A 387 -10.22 11.55 23.92
C ARG A 387 -10.01 11.73 25.42
N ARG A 388 -9.47 12.88 25.82
CA ARG A 388 -9.53 13.29 27.23
C ARG A 388 -10.94 13.76 27.57
N ARG A 389 -11.37 13.49 28.80
CA ARG A 389 -12.63 13.97 29.36
C ARG A 389 -12.51 15.44 29.76
N GLY A 390 -13.54 16.21 29.44
CA GLY A 390 -13.60 17.66 29.64
C GLY A 390 -13.71 18.41 28.31
N ASP A 391 -14.30 19.60 28.35
CA ASP A 391 -14.77 20.29 27.13
C ASP A 391 -13.67 21.04 26.37
N VAL A 392 -12.46 21.17 26.93
CA VAL A 392 -11.39 22.00 26.33
C VAL A 392 -10.44 21.21 25.44
N ASP A 393 -10.26 19.89 25.67
CA ASP A 393 -9.32 19.08 24.89
C ASP A 393 -10.06 18.30 23.80
N SER A 394 -10.03 18.85 22.58
CA SER A 394 -10.58 18.23 21.37
C SER A 394 -9.59 17.32 20.67
N ARG A 395 -8.38 17.09 21.19
CA ARG A 395 -7.38 16.26 20.50
C ARG A 395 -7.71 14.78 20.58
N LEU A 396 -7.33 14.07 19.51
CA LEU A 396 -7.49 12.64 19.40
C LEU A 396 -6.20 11.91 19.84
N TYR A 397 -6.36 10.85 20.61
CA TYR A 397 -5.25 10.05 21.13
C TYR A 397 -5.39 8.58 20.73
N LEU A 398 -4.26 7.88 20.66
CA LEU A 398 -4.19 6.42 20.56
C LEU A 398 -3.46 5.87 21.78
N MET A 399 -4.02 4.84 22.41
CA MET A 399 -3.40 4.18 23.57
C MET A 399 -3.86 2.72 23.74
N PRO A 400 -3.05 1.88 24.41
CA PRO A 400 -3.46 0.57 24.91
C PRO A 400 -4.62 0.67 25.89
N ASP A 401 -5.51 -0.34 25.87
CA ASP A 401 -6.65 -0.42 26.79
C ASP A 401 -6.21 -0.50 28.25
N SER A 402 -5.02 -1.06 28.51
CA SER A 402 -4.43 -1.15 29.85
C SER A 402 -4.08 0.21 30.47
N LEU A 403 -3.97 1.27 29.65
CA LEU A 403 -3.70 2.64 30.11
C LEU A 403 -4.97 3.49 30.17
N ALA A 404 -6.14 2.94 29.81
CA ALA A 404 -7.40 3.65 29.88
C ALA A 404 -7.73 4.01 31.34
N SER A 405 -7.58 5.30 31.67
CA SER A 405 -7.90 5.83 33.00
C SER A 405 -9.27 6.51 33.02
N ASN A 406 -9.68 7.04 34.18
CA ASN A 406 -10.87 7.90 34.27
C ASN A 406 -10.70 9.25 33.57
N GLU A 407 -9.49 9.64 33.15
CA GLU A 407 -9.23 10.87 32.40
C GLU A 407 -9.55 10.70 30.92
N TYR A 408 -9.48 9.47 30.39
CA TYR A 408 -9.70 9.19 28.98
C TYR A 408 -11.00 8.43 28.75
N GLU A 409 -11.58 8.64 27.60
CA GLU A 409 -12.74 7.90 27.13
C GLU A 409 -12.49 7.36 25.74
N GLU A 410 -12.73 6.06 25.56
CA GLU A 410 -12.59 5.37 24.28
C GLU A 410 -13.69 5.85 23.32
N LEU A 411 -13.28 6.09 22.09
CA LEU A 411 -14.11 6.44 20.96
C LEU A 411 -14.20 5.24 20.02
N ILE A 412 -15.42 4.80 19.75
CA ILE A 412 -15.72 3.71 18.81
C ILE A 412 -16.41 4.25 17.56
N LEU A 413 -16.31 3.52 16.47
CA LEU A 413 -17.06 3.80 15.25
C LEU A 413 -18.42 3.10 15.33
N GLU A 414 -19.50 3.83 15.08
CA GLU A 414 -20.84 3.24 14.95
C GLU A 414 -21.41 3.51 13.55
N VAL A 415 -21.90 2.45 12.92
CA VAL A 415 -22.40 2.46 11.55
C VAL A 415 -23.92 2.57 11.54
N SER A 416 -24.44 3.62 10.93
CA SER A 416 -25.86 3.79 10.61
C SER A 416 -26.06 4.97 9.67
N ASP A 417 -27.25 5.10 9.07
CA ASP A 417 -27.60 6.26 8.22
C ASP A 417 -27.52 7.61 8.95
N LYS A 418 -27.57 7.61 10.29
CA LYS A 418 -27.47 8.82 11.13
C LYS A 418 -26.07 9.04 11.71
N LYS A 419 -25.14 8.13 11.47
CA LYS A 419 -23.74 8.19 11.95
C LYS A 419 -22.80 8.01 10.77
N THR A 420 -21.78 7.17 10.89
CA THR A 420 -20.93 6.83 9.76
C THR A 420 -21.66 5.82 8.87
N LYS A 421 -21.63 6.05 7.56
CA LYS A 421 -22.28 5.17 6.59
C LYS A 421 -21.52 3.84 6.45
N PRO A 422 -22.23 2.75 6.07
CA PRO A 422 -21.65 1.40 5.98
C PRO A 422 -20.38 1.29 5.14
N ALA A 423 -20.32 1.91 3.96
CA ALA A 423 -19.16 1.80 3.07
C ALA A 423 -17.85 2.33 3.65
N PHE A 424 -17.88 3.08 4.77
CA PHE A 424 -16.64 3.51 5.42
C PHE A 424 -15.79 2.34 5.97
N ILE A 425 -16.45 1.25 6.40
CA ILE A 425 -15.74 0.12 7.03
C ILE A 425 -15.08 -0.79 6.00
N THR A 426 -15.39 -0.62 4.71
CA THR A 426 -14.82 -1.38 3.61
C THR A 426 -13.63 -0.62 3.00
N PRO A 427 -12.49 -1.26 2.74
CA PRO A 427 -11.32 -0.55 2.21
C PRO A 427 -11.52 -0.21 0.73
N ARG A 428 -11.69 1.07 0.38
CA ARG A 428 -11.78 1.51 -1.02
C ARG A 428 -10.42 1.61 -1.71
N ALA A 429 -10.39 1.72 -3.04
CA ALA A 429 -9.14 1.98 -3.76
C ALA A 429 -8.45 3.27 -3.29
N SER A 430 -7.13 3.19 -3.11
CA SER A 430 -6.30 4.34 -2.73
C SER A 430 -6.30 5.44 -3.79
N ASP A 431 -6.26 6.70 -3.35
CA ASP A 431 -6.11 7.87 -4.22
C ASP A 431 -4.64 8.22 -4.55
N THR A 432 -3.70 7.76 -3.72
CA THR A 432 -2.27 8.05 -3.85
C THR A 432 -1.42 6.81 -3.61
N HIS A 433 -0.31 6.69 -4.34
CA HIS A 433 0.59 5.53 -4.26
C HIS A 433 2.01 5.98 -3.93
N ILE A 434 2.14 6.61 -2.77
CA ILE A 434 3.36 7.27 -2.32
C ILE A 434 4.05 6.41 -1.26
N SER A 435 5.38 6.37 -1.23
CA SER A 435 6.16 5.83 -0.11
C SER A 435 7.20 6.80 0.39
N GLU A 436 7.42 6.83 1.70
CA GLU A 436 8.52 7.56 2.29
C GLU A 436 9.83 6.84 1.98
N ILE A 437 10.83 7.55 1.43
CA ILE A 437 12.10 6.93 1.02
C ILE A 437 13.31 7.36 1.85
N ARG A 438 13.18 8.39 2.72
CA ARG A 438 14.26 9.04 3.49
C ARG A 438 15.41 9.63 2.66
N LEU A 439 15.93 8.96 1.64
CA LEU A 439 17.00 9.38 0.72
C LEU A 439 18.20 9.98 1.48
N GLU A 440 19.02 9.12 2.07
CA GLU A 440 20.18 9.53 2.87
C GLU A 440 21.48 8.98 2.26
N TRP A 441 22.62 9.59 2.55
CA TRP A 441 23.93 8.98 2.29
C TRP A 441 24.72 8.85 3.59
N TYR A 442 25.55 7.81 3.66
CA TYR A 442 26.31 7.48 4.85
C TYR A 442 27.81 7.56 4.57
N ALA A 443 28.53 8.30 5.40
CA ALA A 443 29.99 8.31 5.38
C ALA A 443 30.56 8.67 6.75
N ASP A 444 31.78 8.21 7.05
CA ASP A 444 32.48 8.52 8.30
C ASP A 444 31.64 8.33 9.57
N LYS A 445 30.78 7.31 9.59
CA LYS A 445 29.84 7.00 10.69
C LYS A 445 28.73 8.02 10.92
N HIS A 446 28.43 8.84 9.93
CA HIS A 446 27.37 9.83 9.98
C HIS A 446 26.41 9.67 8.80
N TYR A 447 25.14 9.98 9.06
CA TYR A 447 24.10 10.10 8.04
C TYR A 447 23.99 11.55 7.58
N TYR A 448 23.68 11.71 6.30
CA TYR A 448 23.51 12.99 5.66
C TYR A 448 22.24 12.99 4.82
N SER A 449 21.47 14.07 4.92
CA SER A 449 20.20 14.26 4.24
C SER A 449 20.28 15.38 3.20
N PRO A 450 19.53 15.32 2.09
CA PRO A 450 19.49 16.38 1.10
C PRO A 450 18.80 17.64 1.65
N LEU A 451 19.20 18.80 1.13
CA LEU A 451 18.55 20.09 1.28
C LEU A 451 17.97 20.51 -0.07
N LEU A 452 16.90 21.32 -0.04
CA LEU A 452 16.31 21.90 -1.25
C LEU A 452 17.29 22.75 -2.06
N THR A 453 18.38 23.24 -1.44
CA THR A 453 19.47 23.96 -2.09
C THR A 453 20.35 23.10 -2.98
N GLY A 454 20.18 21.77 -2.98
CA GLY A 454 21.04 20.80 -3.67
C GLY A 454 22.28 20.37 -2.86
N TRP A 455 22.41 20.84 -1.62
CA TRP A 455 23.48 20.47 -0.69
C TRP A 455 23.00 19.42 0.32
N SER A 456 23.89 19.01 1.24
CA SER A 456 23.58 18.06 2.31
C SER A 456 23.67 18.69 3.69
N LYS A 457 22.92 18.14 4.64
CA LYS A 457 23.03 18.42 6.07
C LYS A 457 23.45 17.15 6.81
N ALA A 458 24.34 17.29 7.79
CA ALA A 458 24.74 16.19 8.68
C ALA A 458 23.62 15.87 9.69
N SER A 459 22.66 15.07 9.24
CA SER A 459 21.55 14.54 10.03
C SER A 459 20.84 13.45 9.22
N HIS A 460 20.06 12.62 9.90
CA HIS A 460 19.01 11.86 9.22
C HIS A 460 18.00 12.79 8.54
N SER A 461 17.35 12.28 7.51
CA SER A 461 16.23 12.97 6.89
C SER A 461 15.08 13.09 7.88
N LYS A 462 14.35 14.21 7.79
CA LYS A 462 13.15 14.38 8.61
C LYS A 462 12.12 13.33 8.19
N GLU A 463 11.49 12.65 9.15
CA GLU A 463 10.38 11.75 8.83
C GLU A 463 9.28 12.51 8.08
N PHE A 464 8.58 11.82 7.17
CA PHE A 464 7.50 12.35 6.35
C PHE A 464 7.89 13.60 5.54
N SER A 465 9.10 13.64 5.01
CA SER A 465 9.57 14.77 4.19
C SER A 465 9.92 14.41 2.75
N ILE A 466 10.52 13.26 2.49
CA ILE A 466 10.97 12.85 1.15
C ILE A 466 10.31 11.55 0.74
N PHE A 467 9.71 11.57 -0.44
CA PHE A 467 8.81 10.53 -0.91
C PHE A 467 9.09 10.13 -2.36
N TYR A 468 8.57 8.97 -2.73
CA TYR A 468 8.49 8.49 -4.10
C TYR A 468 7.03 8.24 -4.49
N ASP A 469 6.57 8.87 -5.57
CA ASP A 469 5.28 8.57 -6.20
C ASP A 469 5.45 7.43 -7.19
N PHE A 470 4.85 6.27 -6.90
CA PHE A 470 4.93 5.10 -7.76
C PHE A 470 4.13 5.23 -9.06
N GLU A 471 3.12 6.10 -9.10
CA GLU A 471 2.34 6.34 -10.33
C GLU A 471 3.20 7.05 -11.38
N ARG A 472 3.92 8.10 -10.97
CA ARG A 472 4.70 8.97 -11.86
C ARG A 472 6.18 8.66 -11.88
N SER A 473 6.67 7.83 -10.97
CA SER A 473 8.10 7.54 -10.74
C SER A 473 8.90 8.77 -10.30
N VAL A 474 8.33 9.63 -9.46
CA VAL A 474 8.90 10.94 -9.10
C VAL A 474 9.38 10.93 -7.65
N ILE A 475 10.60 11.44 -7.42
CA ILE A 475 11.09 11.75 -6.07
C ILE A 475 10.70 13.20 -5.76
N PHE A 476 10.05 13.42 -4.62
CA PHE A 476 9.60 14.75 -4.20
C PHE A 476 9.76 14.98 -2.69
N TYR A 477 9.82 16.25 -2.31
CA TYR A 477 9.85 16.73 -0.94
C TYR A 477 8.57 17.49 -0.61
N VAL A 478 8.05 17.32 0.60
CA VAL A 478 6.91 18.07 1.13
C VAL A 478 7.36 18.91 2.32
N SER A 479 7.12 20.22 2.27
CA SER A 479 7.42 21.13 3.38
C SER A 479 6.39 21.03 4.51
N GLU A 480 6.70 21.61 5.67
CA GLU A 480 5.74 21.75 6.78
C GLU A 480 4.50 22.57 6.40
N THR A 481 4.61 23.42 5.37
CA THR A 481 3.49 24.19 4.83
C THR A 481 2.73 23.46 3.73
N GLY A 482 3.05 22.19 3.47
CA GLY A 482 2.42 21.37 2.42
C GLY A 482 2.93 21.65 1.00
N GLU A 483 3.97 22.46 0.82
CA GLU A 483 4.52 22.77 -0.50
C GLU A 483 5.35 21.61 -1.05
N THR A 484 5.14 21.27 -2.32
CA THR A 484 5.84 20.18 -3.00
C THR A 484 7.00 20.67 -3.85
N TRP A 485 8.11 19.92 -3.80
CA TRP A 485 9.31 20.15 -4.59
C TRP A 485 9.75 18.86 -5.26
N VAL A 486 9.95 18.87 -6.57
CA VAL A 486 10.31 17.69 -7.37
C VAL A 486 11.81 17.68 -7.64
N LEU A 487 12.44 16.51 -7.49
CA LEU A 487 13.85 16.31 -7.84
C LEU A 487 14.02 16.19 -9.36
N THR A 488 14.83 17.07 -9.96
CA THR A 488 15.00 17.17 -11.42
C THR A 488 16.46 17.00 -11.82
N ASN A 489 16.70 16.10 -12.79
CA ASN A 489 17.96 15.94 -13.49
C ASN A 489 18.13 17.05 -14.54
N LYS A 490 19.26 17.77 -14.51
CA LYS A 490 19.56 18.85 -15.46
C LYS A 490 20.63 18.48 -16.49
N ARG A 491 21.23 17.30 -16.38
CA ARG A 491 22.39 16.93 -17.18
C ARG A 491 22.02 16.84 -18.65
N ASP A 492 22.61 17.75 -19.42
CA ASP A 492 22.59 17.69 -20.87
C ASP A 492 23.83 16.94 -21.37
N LYS A 493 23.60 15.77 -21.95
CA LYS A 493 24.64 14.89 -22.50
C LYS A 493 25.54 15.55 -23.57
N ARG A 494 25.14 16.69 -24.11
CA ARG A 494 25.91 17.44 -25.14
C ARG A 494 27.05 18.27 -24.56
N TYR A 495 26.94 18.71 -23.31
CA TYR A 495 27.84 19.72 -22.75
C TYR A 495 28.74 19.19 -21.65
N TYR A 496 28.20 18.37 -20.74
CA TYR A 496 28.95 17.88 -19.59
C TYR A 496 28.62 16.42 -19.26
N ASP A 497 29.63 15.73 -18.70
CA ASP A 497 29.50 14.35 -18.23
C ASP A 497 28.75 14.25 -16.90
N TRP A 498 28.59 15.38 -16.21
CA TRP A 498 27.83 15.53 -14.98
C TRP A 498 27.20 16.94 -14.88
N ASP A 499 26.11 17.08 -14.13
CA ASP A 499 25.52 18.38 -13.78
C ASP A 499 24.77 18.30 -12.44
N TRP A 500 24.53 19.44 -11.80
CA TRP A 500 23.77 19.51 -10.56
C TRP A 500 22.31 19.07 -10.75
N VAL A 501 21.76 18.36 -9.77
CA VAL A 501 20.31 18.20 -9.67
C VAL A 501 19.70 19.45 -9.03
N GLN A 502 18.40 19.62 -9.20
CA GLN A 502 17.67 20.74 -8.60
C GLN A 502 16.35 20.26 -8.03
N TRP A 503 15.94 20.85 -6.91
CA TRP A 503 14.57 20.76 -6.40
C TRP A 503 13.75 21.89 -7.01
N VAL A 504 12.69 21.54 -7.73
CA VAL A 504 11.81 22.51 -8.41
C VAL A 504 10.46 22.52 -7.73
N LYS A 505 10.04 23.67 -7.21
CA LYS A 505 8.72 23.84 -6.60
C LYS A 505 7.64 23.74 -7.66
N LYS A 506 6.80 22.72 -7.58
CA LYS A 506 5.65 22.53 -8.46
C LYS A 506 4.76 21.37 -7.98
N PRO A 507 3.51 21.29 -8.46
CA PRO A 507 2.70 20.09 -8.36
C PRO A 507 3.44 18.84 -8.89
N ILE A 508 3.29 17.72 -8.20
CA ILE A 508 3.77 16.39 -8.61
C ILE A 508 3.05 15.96 -9.90
N SER A 509 1.78 16.33 -10.07
CA SER A 509 1.01 16.02 -11.29
C SER A 509 1.59 16.67 -12.55
N GLU A 510 2.33 17.77 -12.41
CA GLU A 510 3.05 18.45 -13.49
C GLU A 510 4.44 17.86 -13.78
N ALA A 511 4.88 16.83 -13.04
CA ALA A 511 6.18 16.18 -13.22
C ALA A 511 6.14 15.09 -14.32
N THR A 512 6.01 15.52 -15.58
CA THR A 512 5.81 14.62 -16.73
C THR A 512 7.10 14.26 -17.48
N SER A 513 8.18 15.02 -17.29
CA SER A 513 9.44 14.87 -18.02
C SER A 513 10.24 13.66 -17.55
N LEU A 514 10.97 12.99 -18.46
CA LEU A 514 11.93 11.94 -18.09
C LEU A 514 13.03 12.46 -17.14
N ALA A 515 13.33 13.75 -17.18
CA ALA A 515 14.28 14.41 -16.27
C ALA A 515 13.85 14.34 -14.80
N GLU A 516 12.56 14.14 -14.53
CA GLU A 516 11.96 14.18 -13.20
C GLU A 516 11.59 12.78 -12.70
N LYS A 517 11.77 11.78 -13.56
CA LYS A 517 11.48 10.39 -13.26
C LYS A 517 12.74 9.68 -12.82
N TRP A 518 12.62 8.89 -11.75
CA TRP A 518 13.70 8.18 -11.09
C TRP A 518 13.31 6.73 -10.82
N TYR A 519 14.28 5.83 -10.85
CA TYR A 519 14.13 4.45 -10.42
C TYR A 519 15.30 4.02 -9.54
N PHE A 520 15.08 2.96 -8.78
CA PHE A 520 16.04 2.42 -7.82
C PHE A 520 16.63 1.13 -8.38
N SER A 521 17.93 0.92 -8.13
CA SER A 521 18.68 -0.23 -8.60
C SER A 521 19.41 -0.90 -7.46
N LEU A 522 19.32 -2.23 -7.42
CA LEU A 522 20.15 -3.10 -6.57
C LEU A 522 21.53 -3.33 -7.19
N ARG A 523 21.68 -3.10 -8.49
CA ARG A 523 22.92 -3.34 -9.22
C ARG A 523 23.98 -2.33 -8.82
N GLY A 524 25.19 -2.82 -8.56
CA GLY A 524 26.31 -1.98 -8.16
C GLY A 524 26.29 -1.58 -6.68
N VAL A 525 25.26 -1.96 -5.91
CA VAL A 525 25.33 -1.88 -4.44
C VAL A 525 26.44 -2.83 -3.98
N LYS A 526 27.50 -2.27 -3.38
CA LYS A 526 28.61 -3.04 -2.80
C LYS A 526 28.21 -3.49 -1.39
N GLN A 527 28.99 -4.34 -0.72
CA GLN A 527 28.74 -4.73 0.67
C GLN A 527 28.36 -3.48 1.48
N PRO A 528 27.17 -3.46 2.10
CA PRO A 528 26.63 -2.24 2.69
C PRO A 528 27.58 -1.78 3.81
N PRO A 529 27.96 -0.49 3.86
CA PRO A 529 28.88 0.02 4.88
C PRO A 529 28.28 -0.02 6.29
N VAL A 530 26.96 -0.24 6.40
CA VAL A 530 26.21 -0.42 7.63
C VAL A 530 25.34 -1.66 7.46
N ASP A 531 25.50 -2.63 8.37
CA ASP A 531 24.66 -3.82 8.39
C ASP A 531 23.18 -3.44 8.55
N ARG A 532 22.32 -4.13 7.80
CA ARG A 532 20.84 -3.99 7.84
C ARG A 532 20.28 -2.67 7.31
N GLU A 533 21.06 -1.83 6.66
CA GLU A 533 20.55 -0.66 5.94
C GLU A 533 20.22 -1.00 4.48
N ASN A 534 19.13 -0.41 3.98
CA ASN A 534 18.65 -0.66 2.62
C ASN A 534 19.32 0.29 1.60
N PHE A 535 20.49 -0.09 1.09
CA PHE A 535 21.21 0.71 0.11
C PHE A 535 20.69 0.52 -1.33
N ARG A 536 20.50 1.62 -2.07
CA ARG A 536 20.14 1.62 -3.49
C ARG A 536 21.02 2.57 -4.29
N VAL A 537 21.22 2.25 -5.56
CA VAL A 537 21.66 3.20 -6.58
C VAL A 537 20.40 3.86 -7.16
N VAL A 538 20.40 5.19 -7.29
CA VAL A 538 19.25 5.93 -7.84
C VAL A 538 19.61 6.48 -9.21
N ARG A 539 18.72 6.30 -10.20
CA ARG A 539 18.99 6.65 -11.59
C ARG A 539 17.83 7.40 -12.22
N SER A 540 18.14 8.35 -13.10
CA SER A 540 17.15 9.10 -13.86
C SER A 540 16.68 8.30 -15.07
N TYR A 541 15.39 8.35 -15.39
CA TYR A 541 14.89 7.83 -16.67
C TYR A 541 15.50 8.61 -17.86
N LEU A 542 15.92 9.85 -17.64
CA LEU A 542 16.68 10.61 -18.62
C LEU A 542 18.12 10.08 -18.69
N ASN A 543 18.46 9.46 -19.82
CA ASN A 543 19.81 8.95 -20.14
C ASN A 543 20.40 7.92 -19.15
N ASN A 544 19.62 7.38 -18.20
CA ASN A 544 20.09 6.48 -17.14
C ASN A 544 21.20 7.07 -16.25
N ASP A 545 21.16 8.38 -16.04
CA ASP A 545 22.15 9.10 -15.24
C ASP A 545 22.09 8.69 -13.77
N TYR A 546 23.25 8.48 -13.15
CA TYR A 546 23.38 8.12 -11.74
C TYR A 546 23.26 9.36 -10.87
N LEU A 547 22.36 9.34 -9.88
CA LEU A 547 22.34 10.31 -8.80
C LEU A 547 23.54 10.06 -7.88
N LYS A 548 24.23 11.14 -7.48
CA LYS A 548 25.45 11.08 -6.67
C LYS A 548 25.58 12.29 -5.75
N VAL A 549 26.48 12.17 -4.76
CA VAL A 549 26.86 13.26 -3.85
C VAL A 549 28.38 13.39 -3.80
N ILE A 550 28.89 14.62 -3.80
CA ILE A 550 30.32 14.88 -3.66
C ILE A 550 30.75 14.67 -2.20
N TYR A 551 31.75 13.80 -1.99
CA TYR A 551 32.13 13.30 -0.66
C TYR A 551 32.96 14.27 0.18
N SER A 552 33.76 15.17 -0.42
CA SER A 552 34.64 16.10 0.31
C SER A 552 35.06 17.32 -0.54
N GLY A 553 35.66 18.32 0.10
CA GLY A 553 36.22 19.51 -0.55
C GLY A 553 35.26 20.71 -0.61
N SER A 554 35.54 21.67 -1.50
CA SER A 554 34.76 22.92 -1.61
C SER A 554 33.30 22.72 -2.05
N LYS A 555 33.01 21.57 -2.64
CA LYS A 555 31.68 21.16 -3.09
C LYS A 555 31.15 19.97 -2.28
N TRP A 556 31.63 19.79 -1.06
CA TRP A 556 31.15 18.76 -0.15
C TRP A 556 29.63 18.75 0.02
N GLY A 557 29.02 17.57 -0.08
CA GLY A 557 27.58 17.38 0.13
C GLY A 557 26.69 17.83 -1.02
N GLY A 558 27.26 18.28 -2.14
CA GLY A 558 26.48 18.70 -3.31
C GLY A 558 25.97 17.49 -4.12
N TRP A 559 24.67 17.47 -4.40
CA TRP A 559 23.97 16.42 -5.14
C TRP A 559 23.97 16.69 -6.64
N TYR A 560 24.32 15.68 -7.44
CA TYR A 560 24.50 15.82 -8.89
C TYR A 560 24.16 14.53 -9.62
N THR A 561 24.03 14.59 -10.94
CA THR A 561 23.90 13.41 -11.81
C THR A 561 25.12 13.25 -12.70
N SER A 562 25.53 12.02 -12.99
CA SER A 562 26.65 11.69 -13.88
C SER A 562 26.38 10.46 -14.73
N LYS A 563 26.98 10.38 -15.92
CA LYS A 563 26.92 9.18 -16.77
C LYS A 563 27.78 8.02 -16.26
N PHE A 564 28.73 8.29 -15.37
CA PHE A 564 29.68 7.29 -14.88
C PHE A 564 29.16 6.64 -13.60
N PHE A 565 29.29 5.32 -13.47
CA PHE A 565 28.94 4.63 -12.23
C PHE A 565 29.98 4.90 -11.13
N GLU A 566 31.26 4.69 -11.41
CA GLU A 566 32.37 4.92 -10.47
C GLU A 566 33.07 6.26 -10.74
N GLU A 567 33.19 7.08 -9.71
CA GLU A 567 33.96 8.34 -9.73
C GLU A 567 34.72 8.47 -8.40
N ARG A 568 35.86 9.17 -8.39
CA ARG A 568 36.58 9.48 -7.14
C ARG A 568 35.86 10.60 -6.39
N ASN A 569 35.93 10.59 -5.06
CA ASN A 569 35.33 11.62 -4.21
C ASN A 569 33.81 11.77 -4.40
N SER A 570 33.10 10.66 -4.67
CA SER A 570 31.66 10.63 -4.85
C SER A 570 31.02 9.47 -4.09
N ILE A 571 29.82 9.69 -3.55
CA ILE A 571 28.92 8.66 -3.03
C ILE A 571 27.82 8.43 -4.07
N ASN A 572 27.52 7.17 -4.39
CA ASN A 572 26.54 6.76 -5.39
C ASN A 572 25.54 5.71 -4.87
N GLN A 573 25.59 5.42 -3.56
CA GLN A 573 24.70 4.49 -2.87
C GLN A 573 24.00 5.25 -1.75
N PHE A 574 22.68 5.11 -1.70
CA PHE A 574 21.81 5.86 -0.79
C PHE A 574 21.07 4.90 0.11
N VAL A 575 20.99 5.26 1.39
CA VAL A 575 20.11 4.60 2.35
C VAL A 575 18.68 5.03 2.02
N ILE A 576 17.84 4.05 1.72
CA ILE A 576 16.41 4.21 1.47
C ILE A 576 15.63 3.56 2.63
N SER A 577 14.41 4.02 2.89
CA SER A 577 13.53 3.36 3.87
C SER A 577 13.42 1.85 3.61
N ASP A 578 13.44 1.07 4.69
CA ASP A 578 13.13 -0.36 4.61
C ASP A 578 11.72 -0.57 4.04
N ASN A 579 11.56 -1.63 3.25
CA ASN A 579 10.29 -2.04 2.64
C ASN A 579 9.62 -0.97 1.76
N PHE A 580 10.33 0.07 1.30
CA PHE A 580 9.72 1.09 0.41
C PHE A 580 9.20 0.47 -0.90
N GLU A 581 9.81 -0.62 -1.34
CA GLU A 581 9.50 -1.35 -2.56
C GLU A 581 8.60 -2.59 -2.35
N LYS A 582 8.06 -2.79 -1.14
CA LYS A 582 7.21 -3.95 -0.80
C LYS A 582 5.74 -3.60 -0.69
#